data_AF-A0A357K5Y2-F1
#
_entry.id   AF-A0A357K5Y2-F1
#
_cell.length_a   1.000
_cell.length_b   1.000
_cell.length_c   1.000
_cell.angle_alpha   90.00
_cell.angle_beta   90.00
_cell.angle_gamma   90.00
#
_symmetry.space_group_name_H-M   'P 1'
#
loop_
_entity.id
_entity.type
_entity.pdbx_description
1 polymer ?
#
loop_
_entity_poly.entity_id
_entity_poly.type
_entity_poly.pdbx_seq_one_letter_code
_entity_poly.pdbx_strand_id
1 'polypeptide(L)'
;MDGVHVAGNFQGWDPAATPMTDNGDGTWSHTFTSDTAASYQYKFVNGNAWGTDEGVPGACAIDGNRGITVDGMMGDVSAEACFGNCAACGMTTVRFRVDMANEEVSPFGVHVAGDFQGWDPAATELTDEDGDMVYETVQSFDADSMEQIVFKFINGNAWTDPNELIDVACGDDTGNRVLPLDATDILLSASVSGSPYCFSSCQSCVAPLAVTFNIDMSVVASVSENGVHLAGSF
;
A
#
# COMPACT_ATOMS: atom_id res chain seq x y z
N MET A 1 -7.55 36.76 -3.18
CA MET A 1 -7.04 35.45 -2.79
C MET A 1 -7.96 34.46 -3.46
N ASP A 2 -7.41 33.59 -4.29
CA ASP A 2 -8.18 32.70 -5.17
C ASP A 2 -8.67 31.43 -4.45
N GLY A 3 -8.81 31.46 -3.12
CA GLY A 3 -9.37 30.40 -2.29
C GLY A 3 -8.58 29.07 -2.29
N VAL A 4 -9.19 28.05 -1.69
CA VAL A 4 -8.74 26.64 -1.79
C VAL A 4 -9.72 25.91 -2.71
N HIS A 5 -9.18 25.11 -3.63
CA HIS A 5 -9.96 24.33 -4.59
C HIS A 5 -9.58 22.85 -4.51
N VAL A 6 -10.45 22.00 -5.06
CA VAL A 6 -10.16 20.57 -5.28
C VAL A 6 -10.35 20.23 -6.76
N ALA A 7 -9.38 19.51 -7.33
CA ALA A 7 -9.43 19.08 -8.71
C ALA A 7 -9.31 17.57 -8.84
N GLY A 8 -10.15 16.94 -9.65
CA GLY A 8 -10.15 15.49 -9.79
C GLY A 8 -11.01 14.97 -10.93
N ASN A 9 -11.02 13.66 -11.10
CA ASN A 9 -11.78 12.97 -12.14
C ASN A 9 -13.30 13.16 -12.01
N PHE A 10 -13.81 13.50 -10.83
CA PHE A 10 -15.23 13.77 -10.57
C PHE A 10 -15.76 15.04 -11.27
N GLN A 11 -14.87 15.97 -11.67
CA GLN A 11 -15.27 17.22 -12.35
C GLN A 11 -14.51 17.50 -13.66
N GLY A 12 -13.46 16.72 -13.96
CA GLY A 12 -12.68 16.87 -15.19
C GLY A 12 -11.35 17.59 -15.03
N TRP A 13 -10.74 17.55 -13.83
CA TRP A 13 -9.40 18.12 -13.57
C TRP A 13 -9.26 19.62 -13.89
N ASP A 14 -10.31 20.42 -13.68
CA ASP A 14 -10.23 21.87 -13.72
C ASP A 14 -9.92 22.43 -12.31
N PRO A 15 -8.75 23.07 -12.08
CA PRO A 15 -8.35 23.60 -10.78
C PRO A 15 -9.18 24.79 -10.30
N ALA A 16 -10.01 25.39 -11.17
CA ALA A 16 -10.89 26.50 -10.82
C ALA A 16 -12.36 26.08 -10.66
N ALA A 17 -12.73 24.86 -11.05
CA ALA A 17 -14.14 24.45 -11.11
C ALA A 17 -14.80 24.24 -9.74
N THR A 18 -14.03 23.81 -8.74
CA THR A 18 -14.60 23.37 -7.45
C THR A 18 -13.93 24.07 -6.26
N PRO A 19 -14.45 25.23 -5.82
CA PRO A 19 -13.99 25.89 -4.60
C PRO A 19 -14.41 25.08 -3.37
N MET A 20 -13.54 25.05 -2.37
CA MET A 20 -13.81 24.47 -1.06
C MET A 20 -14.39 25.51 -0.09
N THR A 21 -15.10 25.05 0.93
CA THR A 21 -15.70 25.88 1.98
C THR A 21 -14.75 25.95 3.17
N ASP A 22 -14.44 27.17 3.63
CA ASP A 22 -13.69 27.42 4.87
C ASP A 22 -14.57 27.08 6.08
N ASN A 23 -14.09 26.19 6.95
CA ASN A 23 -14.80 25.78 8.16
C ASN A 23 -14.51 26.71 9.36
N GLY A 24 -13.60 27.67 9.21
CA GLY A 24 -13.28 28.68 10.24
C GLY A 24 -12.27 28.23 11.30
N ASP A 25 -11.70 27.04 11.14
CA ASP A 25 -10.70 26.44 12.04
C ASP A 25 -9.38 26.10 11.32
N GLY A 26 -9.24 26.55 10.07
CA GLY A 26 -8.10 26.23 9.21
C GLY A 26 -8.32 24.99 8.34
N THR A 27 -9.43 24.27 8.50
CA THR A 27 -9.82 23.17 7.61
C THR A 27 -10.79 23.66 6.52
N TRP A 28 -10.75 22.97 5.39
CA TRP A 28 -11.57 23.26 4.22
C TRP A 28 -12.32 22.00 3.79
N SER A 29 -13.57 22.15 3.37
CA SER A 29 -14.42 21.01 3.00
C SER A 29 -15.09 21.19 1.64
N HIS A 30 -15.26 20.06 0.94
CA HIS A 30 -16.14 19.95 -0.21
C HIS A 30 -16.83 18.59 -0.17
N THR A 31 -18.11 18.55 -0.54
CA THR A 31 -18.89 17.32 -0.59
C THR A 31 -19.55 17.23 -1.94
N PHE A 32 -19.39 16.08 -2.60
CA PHE A 32 -20.15 15.71 -3.78
C PHE A 32 -20.81 14.34 -3.54
N THR A 33 -21.84 14.04 -4.31
CA THR A 33 -22.55 12.76 -4.25
C THR A 33 -22.08 11.87 -5.40
N SER A 34 -21.79 10.61 -5.08
CA SER A 34 -21.56 9.57 -6.06
C SER A 34 -22.79 8.67 -6.16
N ASP A 35 -23.29 8.47 -7.38
CA ASP A 35 -24.48 7.63 -7.62
C ASP A 35 -24.15 6.13 -7.73
N THR A 36 -22.86 5.77 -7.78
CA THR A 36 -22.38 4.40 -7.99
C THR A 36 -21.10 4.15 -7.22
N ALA A 37 -20.79 2.89 -6.92
CA ALA A 37 -19.46 2.54 -6.45
C ALA A 37 -18.39 3.01 -7.47
N ALA A 38 -17.41 3.79 -7.01
CA ALA A 38 -16.38 4.40 -7.85
C ALA A 38 -15.16 4.82 -7.03
N SER A 39 -13.99 4.80 -7.68
CA SER A 39 -12.76 5.38 -7.15
C SER A 39 -12.50 6.74 -7.81
N TYR A 40 -12.14 7.70 -6.97
CA TYR A 40 -11.85 9.07 -7.39
C TYR A 40 -10.39 9.39 -7.11
N GLN A 41 -9.76 10.02 -8.09
CA GLN A 41 -8.44 10.63 -7.91
C GLN A 41 -8.59 12.15 -7.90
N TYR A 42 -7.87 12.81 -6.98
CA TYR A 42 -7.97 14.25 -6.79
C TYR A 42 -6.68 14.87 -6.22
N LYS A 43 -6.61 16.21 -6.25
CA LYS A 43 -5.60 17.06 -5.63
C LYS A 43 -6.25 18.29 -5.03
N PHE A 44 -5.74 18.75 -3.89
CA PHE A 44 -6.02 20.08 -3.36
C PHE A 44 -5.16 21.14 -4.07
N VAL A 45 -5.73 22.33 -4.27
CA VAL A 45 -5.11 23.47 -4.93
C VAL A 45 -5.20 24.69 -4.02
N ASN A 46 -4.06 25.28 -3.67
CA ASN A 46 -4.01 26.52 -2.91
C ASN A 46 -4.04 27.73 -3.88
N GLY A 47 -5.22 27.95 -4.45
CA GLY A 47 -5.47 28.86 -5.55
C GLY A 47 -6.48 28.23 -6.51
N ASN A 48 -6.50 28.70 -7.76
CA ASN A 48 -7.40 28.22 -8.82
C ASN A 48 -6.65 27.82 -10.10
N ALA A 49 -5.35 27.56 -10.01
CA ALA A 49 -4.49 27.25 -11.15
C ALA A 49 -3.42 26.21 -10.79
N TRP A 50 -3.06 25.38 -11.77
CA TRP A 50 -1.95 24.42 -11.64
C TRP A 50 -0.61 25.10 -11.33
N GLY A 51 0.26 24.39 -10.62
CA GLY A 51 1.50 24.94 -10.04
C GLY A 51 1.31 25.51 -8.64
N THR A 52 0.07 25.56 -8.15
CA THR A 52 -0.28 25.77 -6.74
C THR A 52 -0.99 24.56 -6.13
N ASP A 53 -1.07 23.46 -6.89
CA ASP A 53 -1.54 22.17 -6.41
C ASP A 53 -0.53 21.54 -5.46
N GLU A 54 -1.04 20.68 -4.59
CA GLU A 54 -0.19 19.94 -3.68
C GLU A 54 0.68 18.89 -4.38
N GLY A 55 1.87 18.68 -3.83
CA GLY A 55 2.64 17.47 -4.06
C GLY A 55 2.10 16.37 -3.15
N VAL A 56 1.50 15.32 -3.72
CA VAL A 56 1.03 14.17 -2.95
C VAL A 56 2.21 13.25 -2.67
N PRO A 57 2.54 12.94 -1.41
CA PRO A 57 3.65 12.05 -1.08
C PRO A 57 3.42 10.63 -1.60
N GLY A 58 4.50 9.94 -1.96
CA GLY A 58 4.44 8.57 -2.49
C GLY A 58 3.73 7.57 -1.58
N ALA A 59 3.73 7.78 -0.25
CA ALA A 59 3.06 6.91 0.70
C ALA A 59 1.52 6.88 0.56
N CYS A 60 0.90 7.86 -0.10
CA CYS A 60 -0.55 7.90 -0.34
C CYS A 60 -0.91 8.26 -1.78
N ALA A 61 0.09 8.41 -2.65
CA ALA A 61 -0.11 8.73 -4.03
C ALA A 61 -0.60 7.51 -4.81
N ILE A 62 -1.68 7.68 -5.57
CA ILE A 62 -2.12 6.82 -6.66
C ILE A 62 -1.87 7.62 -7.93
N ASP A 63 -0.91 7.19 -8.76
CA ASP A 63 -0.47 7.91 -9.96
C ASP A 63 -0.10 9.39 -9.72
N GLY A 64 0.42 9.71 -8.51
CA GLY A 64 0.76 11.08 -8.11
C GLY A 64 -0.42 11.92 -7.60
N ASN A 65 -1.59 11.32 -7.43
CA ASN A 65 -2.81 11.95 -6.92
C ASN A 65 -3.27 11.30 -5.61
N ARG A 66 -4.19 11.94 -4.89
CA ARG A 66 -4.90 11.30 -3.77
C ARG A 66 -6.00 10.39 -4.31
N GLY A 67 -6.29 9.31 -3.59
CA GLY A 67 -7.41 8.40 -3.89
C GLY A 67 -8.50 8.45 -2.83
N ILE A 68 -9.75 8.21 -3.25
CA ILE A 68 -10.86 7.87 -2.35
C ILE A 68 -11.80 6.91 -3.08
N THR A 69 -12.17 5.81 -2.44
CA THR A 69 -13.10 4.81 -3.00
C THR A 69 -14.43 4.88 -2.28
N VAL A 70 -15.51 4.93 -3.06
CA VAL A 70 -16.89 4.80 -2.59
C VAL A 70 -17.36 3.42 -3.05
N ASP A 71 -17.72 2.53 -2.13
CA ASP A 71 -18.12 1.15 -2.48
C ASP A 71 -19.65 0.98 -2.66
N GLY A 72 -20.43 2.03 -2.40
CA GLY A 72 -21.89 2.06 -2.51
C GLY A 72 -22.65 1.31 -1.40
N MET A 73 -21.97 0.64 -0.47
CA MET A 73 -22.53 0.03 0.74
C MET A 73 -22.11 0.75 2.02
N MET A 74 -20.96 1.42 1.99
CA MET A 74 -20.51 2.36 3.00
C MET A 74 -21.34 3.64 2.89
N GLY A 75 -21.69 4.20 4.04
CA GLY A 75 -22.36 5.50 4.13
C GLY A 75 -21.46 6.64 3.67
N ASP A 76 -21.54 7.78 4.34
CA ASP A 76 -20.67 8.91 4.00
C ASP A 76 -19.19 8.52 4.15
N VAL A 77 -18.42 8.65 3.07
CA VAL A 77 -16.96 8.46 3.07
C VAL A 77 -16.31 9.85 3.09
N SER A 78 -15.28 10.02 3.92
CA SER A 78 -14.50 11.26 3.99
C SER A 78 -13.01 10.94 3.99
N ALA A 79 -12.22 11.84 3.42
CA ALA A 79 -10.77 11.79 3.47
C ALA A 79 -10.27 13.13 4.01
N GLU A 80 -9.54 13.08 5.12
CA GLU A 80 -8.91 14.24 5.72
C GLU A 80 -7.40 14.13 5.52
N ALA A 81 -6.78 15.22 5.06
CA ALA A 81 -5.34 15.28 4.90
C ALA A 81 -4.81 16.70 5.07
N CYS A 82 -3.59 16.80 5.56
CA CYS A 82 -2.81 18.04 5.56
C CYS A 82 -2.32 18.30 4.13
N PHE A 83 -2.37 19.56 3.68
CA PHE A 83 -1.92 19.93 2.34
C PHE A 83 -0.48 19.46 2.10
N GLY A 84 -0.27 18.64 1.07
CA GLY A 84 1.04 18.06 0.74
C GLY A 84 1.54 16.94 1.66
N ASN A 85 0.71 16.40 2.55
CA ASN A 85 1.01 15.23 3.38
C ASN A 85 -0.11 14.18 3.27
N CYS A 86 0.14 12.95 3.67
CA CYS A 86 -0.83 11.87 3.58
C CYS A 86 -1.87 11.90 4.69
N ALA A 87 -1.44 12.13 5.94
CA ALA A 87 -2.33 12.16 7.09
C ALA A 87 -2.94 13.55 7.33
N ALA A 88 -3.94 13.61 8.22
CA ALA A 88 -4.38 14.86 8.83
C ALA A 88 -3.20 15.59 9.51
N CYS A 89 -3.30 16.92 9.63
CA CYS A 89 -2.20 17.70 10.22
C CYS A 89 -1.93 17.25 11.67
N GLY A 90 -0.65 17.05 12.01
CA GLY A 90 -0.22 16.53 13.32
C GLY A 90 -0.11 15.00 13.39
N MET A 91 -0.52 14.29 12.34
CA MET A 91 -0.38 12.84 12.22
C MET A 91 0.72 12.48 11.22
N THR A 92 1.28 11.28 11.34
CA THR A 92 2.14 10.66 10.32
C THR A 92 1.42 9.48 9.67
N THR A 93 1.66 9.25 8.39
CA THR A 93 1.15 8.08 7.68
C THR A 93 2.26 7.04 7.53
N VAL A 94 1.91 5.77 7.63
CA VAL A 94 2.73 4.65 7.18
C VAL A 94 1.95 3.88 6.11
N ARG A 95 2.53 3.73 4.93
CA ARG A 95 2.10 2.70 3.96
C ARG A 95 2.84 1.42 4.27
N PHE A 96 2.13 0.47 4.88
CA PHE A 96 2.60 -0.90 5.01
C PHE A 96 2.47 -1.60 3.67
N ARG A 97 3.48 -2.40 3.35
CA ARG A 97 3.54 -3.13 2.10
C ARG A 97 4.47 -4.33 2.21
N VAL A 98 4.02 -5.46 1.69
CA VAL A 98 4.76 -6.72 1.71
C VAL A 98 4.56 -7.44 0.38
N ASP A 99 5.68 -7.87 -0.19
CA ASP A 99 5.74 -8.67 -1.40
C ASP A 99 5.53 -10.13 -1.04
N MET A 100 4.46 -10.69 -1.57
CA MET A 100 4.01 -12.07 -1.34
C MET A 100 4.31 -12.97 -2.55
N ALA A 101 5.10 -12.52 -3.54
CA ALA A 101 5.33 -13.25 -4.78
C ALA A 101 5.96 -14.64 -4.61
N ASN A 102 6.61 -14.89 -3.46
CA ASN A 102 7.21 -16.17 -3.11
C ASN A 102 6.30 -17.06 -2.24
N GLU A 103 5.11 -16.58 -1.89
CA GLU A 103 4.19 -17.24 -0.97
C GLU A 103 2.92 -17.70 -1.71
N GLU A 104 2.30 -18.77 -1.21
CA GLU A 104 0.90 -19.06 -1.52
C GLU A 104 0.04 -18.20 -0.58
N VAL A 105 -0.65 -17.19 -1.14
CA VAL A 105 -1.45 -16.27 -0.33
C VAL A 105 -2.66 -16.99 0.24
N SER A 106 -2.87 -16.83 1.55
CA SER A 106 -3.98 -17.39 2.29
C SER A 106 -5.32 -16.91 1.74
N PRO A 107 -6.35 -17.78 1.66
CA PRO A 107 -7.69 -17.35 1.30
C PRO A 107 -8.31 -16.38 2.32
N PHE A 108 -7.71 -16.25 3.50
CA PHE A 108 -8.09 -15.27 4.52
C PHE A 108 -7.36 -13.93 4.38
N GLY A 109 -6.60 -13.71 3.31
CA GLY A 109 -5.92 -12.45 3.03
C GLY A 109 -4.57 -12.29 3.73
N VAL A 110 -4.01 -11.09 3.65
CA VAL A 110 -2.74 -10.70 4.25
C VAL A 110 -3.01 -9.59 5.26
N HIS A 111 -2.43 -9.68 6.46
CA HIS A 111 -2.69 -8.74 7.55
C HIS A 111 -1.40 -8.20 8.15
N VAL A 112 -1.51 -7.08 8.85
CA VAL A 112 -0.46 -6.53 9.72
C VAL A 112 -0.97 -6.43 11.16
N ALA A 113 -0.18 -6.92 12.10
CA ALA A 113 -0.44 -6.81 13.53
C ALA A 113 0.77 -6.22 14.26
N GLY A 114 0.53 -5.48 15.34
CA GLY A 114 1.54 -4.72 16.06
C GLY A 114 1.03 -4.08 17.35
N ASP A 115 1.89 -3.34 18.03
CA ASP A 115 1.51 -2.63 19.26
C ASP A 115 0.36 -1.62 19.06
N PHE A 116 0.30 -0.96 17.89
CA PHE A 116 -0.66 0.09 17.58
C PHE A 116 -2.14 -0.34 17.50
N GLN A 117 -2.43 -1.64 17.42
CA GLN A 117 -3.80 -2.17 17.43
C GLN A 117 -3.96 -3.37 18.40
N GLY A 118 -3.02 -3.51 19.34
CA GLY A 118 -3.10 -4.52 20.39
C GLY A 118 -2.75 -5.94 19.95
N TRP A 119 -1.94 -6.10 18.90
CA TRP A 119 -1.54 -7.39 18.34
C TRP A 119 -2.75 -8.25 17.92
N ASP A 120 -3.75 -7.63 17.32
CA ASP A 120 -4.88 -8.34 16.72
C ASP A 120 -4.52 -8.78 15.29
N PRO A 121 -4.43 -10.09 15.00
CA PRO A 121 -3.98 -10.61 13.71
C PRO A 121 -4.99 -10.37 12.57
N ALA A 122 -6.23 -10.00 12.87
CA ALA A 122 -7.28 -9.77 11.89
C ALA A 122 -7.65 -8.27 11.74
N ALA A 123 -7.05 -7.38 12.54
CA ALA A 123 -7.53 -6.00 12.64
C ALA A 123 -7.20 -5.12 11.43
N THR A 124 -6.10 -5.39 10.72
CA THR A 124 -5.65 -4.56 9.60
C THR A 124 -5.26 -5.44 8.42
N GLU A 125 -6.19 -5.56 7.47
CA GLU A 125 -6.00 -6.25 6.19
C GLU A 125 -5.20 -5.37 5.22
N LEU A 126 -4.37 -6.01 4.40
CA LEU A 126 -3.66 -5.44 3.27
C LEU A 126 -4.31 -5.96 1.98
N THR A 127 -4.39 -5.11 0.96
CA THR A 127 -4.99 -5.43 -0.33
C THR A 127 -3.98 -5.32 -1.46
N ASP A 128 -4.22 -6.08 -2.53
CA ASP A 128 -3.46 -6.04 -3.79
C ASP A 128 -4.45 -5.66 -4.90
N GLU A 129 -4.71 -4.36 -5.06
CA GLU A 129 -5.71 -3.87 -6.00
C GLU A 129 -5.21 -3.88 -7.46
N ASP A 130 -3.89 -3.82 -7.68
CA ASP A 130 -3.29 -3.79 -9.03
C ASP A 130 -2.82 -5.17 -9.51
N GLY A 131 -2.81 -6.17 -8.65
CA GLY A 131 -2.52 -7.56 -8.95
C GLY A 131 -1.04 -7.84 -9.14
N ASP A 132 -0.15 -7.04 -8.52
CA ASP A 132 1.30 -7.17 -8.64
C ASP A 132 1.93 -8.08 -7.56
N MET A 133 1.11 -8.68 -6.68
CA MET A 133 1.49 -9.49 -5.52
C MET A 133 2.13 -8.71 -4.36
N VAL A 134 2.10 -7.37 -4.39
CA VAL A 134 2.45 -6.51 -3.28
C VAL A 134 1.16 -6.10 -2.58
N TYR A 135 0.97 -6.63 -1.38
CA TYR A 135 -0.17 -6.31 -0.54
C TYR A 135 0.14 -5.05 0.24
N GLU A 136 -0.77 -4.07 0.25
CA GLU A 136 -0.55 -2.76 0.87
C GLU A 136 -1.74 -2.30 1.73
N THR A 137 -1.45 -1.45 2.72
CA THR A 137 -2.46 -0.68 3.46
C THR A 137 -1.85 0.60 4.01
N VAL A 138 -2.69 1.60 4.30
CA VAL A 138 -2.25 2.93 4.74
C VAL A 138 -2.86 3.23 6.11
N GLN A 139 -2.01 3.39 7.12
CA GLN A 139 -2.44 3.72 8.48
C GLN A 139 -1.85 5.06 8.92
N SER A 140 -2.56 5.77 9.78
CA SER A 140 -2.09 7.04 10.35
C SER A 140 -1.87 6.91 11.86
N PHE A 141 -0.82 7.56 12.35
CA PHE A 141 -0.36 7.51 13.73
C PHE A 141 -0.10 8.91 14.26
N ASP A 142 -0.37 9.11 15.54
CA ASP A 142 0.02 10.32 16.24
C ASP A 142 1.47 10.14 16.70
N ALA A 143 2.42 10.76 15.99
CA ALA A 143 3.84 10.67 16.27
C ALA A 143 4.23 11.33 17.61
N ASP A 144 3.40 12.24 18.15
CA ASP A 144 3.63 12.81 19.49
C ASP A 144 3.25 11.82 20.59
N SER A 145 2.40 10.84 20.29
CA SER A 145 1.98 9.80 21.22
C SER A 145 2.88 8.56 21.22
N MET A 146 3.65 8.35 20.15
CA MET A 146 4.39 7.12 19.90
C MET A 146 5.62 7.38 19.02
N GLU A 147 6.81 7.01 19.51
CA GLU A 147 8.08 7.22 18.79
C GLU A 147 8.38 6.13 17.75
N GLN A 148 7.83 4.93 17.94
CA GLN A 148 8.03 3.78 17.06
C GLN A 148 6.87 2.81 17.17
N ILE A 149 6.66 2.02 16.12
CA ILE A 149 5.76 0.85 16.14
C ILE A 149 6.55 -0.44 16.01
N VAL A 150 6.05 -1.49 16.66
CA VAL A 150 6.54 -2.87 16.51
C VAL A 150 5.44 -3.71 15.89
N PHE A 151 5.74 -4.41 14.80
CA PHE A 151 4.72 -5.11 14.00
C PHE A 151 5.26 -6.32 13.23
N LYS A 152 4.37 -7.08 12.60
CA LYS A 152 4.70 -8.16 11.66
C LYS A 152 3.56 -8.42 10.69
N PHE A 153 3.89 -8.92 9.51
CA PHE A 153 2.92 -9.40 8.54
C PHE A 153 2.46 -10.82 8.83
N ILE A 154 1.23 -11.11 8.42
CA ILE A 154 0.55 -12.40 8.60
C ILE A 154 -0.07 -12.80 7.26
N ASN A 155 0.23 -14.01 6.78
CA ASN A 155 -0.40 -14.60 5.62
C ASN A 155 -1.64 -15.40 6.08
N GLY A 156 -2.70 -14.68 6.40
CA GLY A 156 -3.90 -15.15 7.07
C GLY A 156 -4.39 -14.10 8.06
N ASN A 157 -5.27 -14.49 8.99
CA ASN A 157 -5.88 -13.60 9.97
C ASN A 157 -5.90 -14.17 11.40
N ALA A 158 -5.13 -15.23 11.66
CA ALA A 158 -4.97 -15.82 12.97
C ALA A 158 -3.48 -16.09 13.29
N TRP A 159 -3.13 -16.13 14.57
CA TRP A 159 -1.76 -16.48 15.01
C TRP A 159 -1.35 -17.92 14.69
N THR A 160 -2.30 -18.77 14.30
CA THR A 160 -2.02 -20.12 13.78
C THR A 160 -1.61 -20.12 12.31
N ASP A 161 -1.84 -19.01 11.60
CA ASP A 161 -1.45 -18.85 10.20
C ASP A 161 0.03 -18.48 10.09
N PRO A 162 0.66 -18.71 8.92
CA PRO A 162 2.03 -18.26 8.69
C PRO A 162 2.16 -16.76 8.97
N ASN A 163 3.09 -16.41 9.86
CA ASN A 163 3.39 -15.02 10.22
C ASN A 163 4.89 -14.83 10.23
N GLU A 164 5.31 -13.59 10.04
CA GLU A 164 6.73 -13.30 9.87
C GLU A 164 7.55 -13.69 11.11
N LEU A 165 8.74 -14.25 10.85
CA LEU A 165 9.80 -14.35 11.84
C LEU A 165 11.09 -13.91 11.16
N ILE A 166 11.53 -12.70 11.49
CA ILE A 166 12.62 -12.05 10.77
C ILE A 166 13.89 -12.11 11.62
N ASP A 167 15.03 -12.23 10.95
CA ASP A 167 16.33 -12.19 11.61
C ASP A 167 16.58 -10.84 12.29
N VAL A 168 17.35 -10.85 13.38
CA VAL A 168 17.75 -9.66 14.16
C VAL A 168 18.56 -8.66 13.33
N ALA A 169 18.99 -9.02 12.12
CA ALA A 169 19.57 -8.11 11.16
C ALA A 169 18.64 -6.95 10.75
N CYS A 170 17.32 -7.14 10.82
CA CYS A 170 16.34 -6.08 10.58
C CYS A 170 15.04 -6.20 11.39
N GLY A 171 14.96 -7.15 12.32
CA GLY A 171 13.94 -7.25 13.35
C GLY A 171 14.48 -7.04 14.75
N ASP A 172 13.59 -7.01 15.73
CA ASP A 172 13.95 -7.08 17.15
C ASP A 172 14.37 -8.51 17.57
N ASP A 173 14.77 -8.67 18.83
CA ASP A 173 15.17 -9.96 19.41
C ASP A 173 14.05 -11.02 19.42
N THR A 174 12.82 -10.64 19.09
CA THR A 174 11.64 -11.51 18.98
C THR A 174 11.20 -11.76 17.54
N GLY A 175 11.93 -11.20 16.57
CA GLY A 175 11.68 -11.33 15.14
C GLY A 175 10.51 -10.51 14.63
N ASN A 176 10.15 -9.42 15.31
CA ASN A 176 9.21 -8.41 14.82
C ASN A 176 9.95 -7.29 14.09
N ARG A 177 9.26 -6.61 13.17
CA ARG A 177 9.73 -5.37 12.56
C ARG A 177 9.61 -4.23 13.55
N VAL A 178 10.59 -3.34 13.57
CA VAL A 178 10.56 -2.09 14.34
C VAL A 178 10.64 -0.93 13.35
N LEU A 179 9.67 -0.02 13.40
CA LEU A 179 9.64 1.17 12.56
C LEU A 179 9.58 2.43 13.42
N PRO A 180 10.64 3.25 13.42
CA PRO A 180 10.60 4.59 13.98
C PRO A 180 9.58 5.47 13.24
N LEU A 181 8.84 6.29 13.98
CA LEU A 181 7.91 7.29 13.46
C LEU A 181 8.60 8.67 13.42
N ASP A 182 9.82 8.73 12.88
CA ASP A 182 10.69 9.91 12.86
C ASP A 182 10.55 10.77 11.59
N ALA A 183 9.65 10.38 10.68
CA ALA A 183 9.32 11.09 9.46
C ALA A 183 7.80 11.16 9.25
N THR A 184 7.37 12.09 8.41
CA THR A 184 6.02 12.12 7.84
C THR A 184 5.96 11.24 6.60
N ASP A 185 4.78 10.70 6.30
CA ASP A 185 4.49 10.00 5.04
C ASP A 185 5.45 8.85 4.72
N ILE A 186 5.63 7.95 5.69
CA ILE A 186 6.56 6.83 5.62
C ILE A 186 6.06 5.79 4.62
N LEU A 187 6.89 5.50 3.61
CA LEU A 187 6.71 4.34 2.73
C LEU A 187 7.59 3.19 3.21
N LEU A 188 6.98 2.13 3.73
CA LEU A 188 7.73 0.97 4.20
C LEU A 188 8.46 0.32 3.01
N SER A 189 9.79 0.21 3.09
CA SER A 189 10.61 -0.32 2.00
C SER A 189 11.87 -1.00 2.50
N ALA A 190 12.31 -2.03 1.76
CA ALA A 190 13.53 -2.78 2.01
C ALA A 190 14.77 -2.18 1.34
N SER A 191 14.58 -1.15 0.50
CA SER A 191 15.64 -0.55 -0.29
C SER A 191 15.41 0.95 -0.50
N VAL A 192 16.49 1.68 -0.76
CA VAL A 192 16.43 3.13 -1.06
C VAL A 192 15.68 3.44 -2.37
N SER A 193 15.51 2.45 -3.24
CA SER A 193 14.66 2.56 -4.44
C SER A 193 13.16 2.39 -4.12
N GLY A 194 12.80 2.20 -2.85
CA GLY A 194 11.42 2.05 -2.42
C GLY A 194 10.85 0.68 -2.75
N SER A 195 11.66 -0.39 -2.85
CA SER A 195 11.13 -1.74 -3.09
C SER A 195 10.48 -2.31 -1.82
N PRO A 196 9.39 -3.08 -1.91
CA PRO A 196 8.74 -3.66 -0.73
C PRO A 196 9.63 -4.73 -0.09
N TYR A 197 9.33 -5.07 1.18
CA TYR A 197 9.94 -6.23 1.83
C TYR A 197 9.33 -7.51 1.29
N CYS A 198 10.15 -8.54 1.04
CA CYS A 198 9.63 -9.89 0.88
C CYS A 198 9.09 -10.39 2.21
N PHE A 199 8.00 -11.16 2.18
CA PHE A 199 7.46 -11.81 3.37
C PHE A 199 8.55 -12.60 4.11
N SER A 200 8.65 -12.39 5.43
CA SER A 200 9.65 -13.02 6.30
C SER A 200 11.12 -12.72 5.94
N SER A 201 11.38 -11.60 5.25
CA SER A 201 12.72 -11.20 4.82
C SER A 201 13.06 -9.76 5.18
N CYS A 202 14.36 -9.52 5.35
CA CYS A 202 14.94 -8.17 5.44
C CYS A 202 15.11 -7.48 4.09
N GLN A 203 14.92 -8.20 2.98
CA GLN A 203 15.21 -7.72 1.64
C GLN A 203 13.96 -7.88 0.76
N SER A 204 13.96 -7.22 -0.41
CA SER A 204 12.93 -7.43 -1.42
C SER A 204 12.95 -8.85 -1.97
N CYS A 205 11.82 -9.31 -2.52
CA CYS A 205 11.76 -10.63 -3.11
C CYS A 205 12.72 -10.71 -4.30
N VAL A 206 13.44 -11.81 -4.38
CA VAL A 206 14.19 -12.19 -5.57
C VAL A 206 13.33 -13.22 -6.28
N ALA A 207 12.86 -12.89 -7.48
CA ALA A 207 12.09 -13.84 -8.28
C ALA A 207 12.91 -15.14 -8.43
N PRO A 208 12.30 -16.33 -8.22
CA PRO A 208 12.99 -17.57 -8.46
C PRO A 208 13.45 -17.62 -9.92
N LEU A 209 14.72 -17.96 -10.15
CA LEU A 209 15.24 -18.12 -11.50
C LEU A 209 14.59 -19.35 -12.14
N ALA A 210 13.64 -19.12 -13.06
CA ALA A 210 13.02 -20.19 -13.82
C ALA A 210 14.03 -20.78 -14.81
N VAL A 211 14.29 -22.09 -14.71
CA VAL A 211 15.08 -22.84 -15.69
C VAL A 211 14.13 -23.63 -16.59
N THR A 212 14.00 -23.22 -17.85
CA THR A 212 13.21 -23.96 -18.85
C THR A 212 14.11 -24.82 -19.73
N PHE A 213 13.88 -26.13 -19.71
CA PHE A 213 14.53 -27.06 -20.63
C PHE A 213 13.66 -27.25 -21.88
N ASN A 214 14.15 -26.76 -23.02
CA ASN A 214 13.51 -26.96 -24.32
C ASN A 214 14.31 -27.99 -25.13
N ILE A 215 13.62 -28.97 -25.71
CA ILE A 215 14.21 -29.95 -26.61
C ILE A 215 13.37 -30.07 -27.88
N ASP A 216 14.01 -29.93 -29.04
CA ASP A 216 13.37 -30.14 -30.34
C ASP A 216 13.52 -31.60 -30.77
N MET A 217 12.39 -32.28 -30.93
CA MET A 217 12.31 -33.68 -31.33
C MET A 217 11.99 -33.85 -32.84
N SER A 218 12.00 -32.77 -33.62
CA SER A 218 11.60 -32.76 -35.04
C SER A 218 12.45 -33.66 -35.95
N VAL A 219 13.67 -34.01 -35.52
CA VAL A 219 14.62 -34.82 -36.28
C VAL A 219 14.59 -36.30 -35.94
N VAL A 220 13.86 -36.71 -34.89
CA VAL A 220 13.70 -38.14 -34.57
C VAL A 220 12.50 -38.71 -35.32
N ALA A 221 12.62 -39.96 -35.79
CA ALA A 221 11.57 -40.62 -36.57
C ALA A 221 10.30 -40.91 -35.74
N SER A 222 10.44 -41.04 -34.41
CA SER A 222 9.33 -41.16 -33.48
C SER A 222 9.79 -40.78 -32.05
N VAL A 223 8.85 -40.30 -31.25
CA VAL A 223 9.03 -40.11 -29.80
C VAL A 223 8.61 -41.40 -29.09
N SER A 224 9.31 -41.78 -28.02
CA SER A 224 8.96 -42.96 -27.22
C SER A 224 7.53 -42.85 -26.68
N GLU A 225 6.80 -43.97 -26.61
CA GLU A 225 5.46 -44.03 -25.99
C GLU A 225 5.48 -43.61 -24.51
N ASN A 226 6.63 -43.75 -23.84
CA ASN A 226 6.82 -43.32 -22.46
C ASN A 226 7.05 -41.80 -22.33
N GLY A 227 7.31 -41.10 -23.45
CA GLY A 227 7.52 -39.66 -23.51
C GLY A 227 8.98 -39.22 -23.50
N VAL A 228 9.19 -37.92 -23.27
CA VAL A 228 10.51 -37.29 -23.11
C VAL A 228 10.68 -36.91 -21.66
N HIS A 229 11.75 -37.39 -21.03
CA HIS A 229 12.01 -37.16 -19.61
C HIS A 229 13.31 -36.38 -19.42
N LEU A 230 13.29 -35.46 -18.46
CA LEU A 230 14.47 -34.80 -17.95
C LEU A 230 15.02 -35.61 -16.77
N ALA A 231 16.32 -35.87 -16.74
CA ALA A 231 16.99 -36.55 -15.63
C ALA A 231 18.21 -35.73 -15.19
N GLY A 232 18.38 -35.53 -13.89
CA GLY A 232 19.48 -34.75 -13.33
C GLY A 232 19.38 -34.61 -11.81
N SER A 233 20.35 -33.94 -11.22
CA SER A 233 20.30 -33.46 -9.83
C SER A 233 19.78 -32.03 -9.88
N PHE A 234 18.65 -31.77 -9.25
CA PHE A 234 18.06 -30.45 -9.07
C PHE A 234 17.69 -30.27 -7.60
#